data_AF-A0A849D3W9-F1
#
_entry.id   AF-A0A849D3W9-F1
#
_cell.length_a   1.000
_cell.length_b   1.000
_cell.length_c   1.000
_cell.angle_alpha   90.00
_cell.angle_beta   90.00
_cell.angle_gamma   90.00
#
_symmetry.space_group_name_H-M   'P 1'
#
loop_
_entity.id
_entity.type
_entity.pdbx_description
1 polymer ?
#
loop_
_entity_poly.entity_id
_entity_poly.type
_entity_poly.pdbx_seq_one_letter_code
_entity_poly.pdbx_strand_id
1 'polypeptide(L)'
;EDKVLKEYLVKIKSHTLEDLEKLDQISAGRALIAENCKKARKHILDKTEGQNPFVFMSASVAFADFYFKPNTGGYDALKNSAYFGKINNTPLDSLLSRYHSIVAEIAQNERSYNEYVVYQEVNLDTKFDRSLILASAFMSPDSLRLRATPQSEYDQAFQEFYATPAYRNVISLAAWQFDTMVVQYKELSEIGESVIREINELTSE
;
A
#
# COMPACT_ATOMS: atom_id res chain seq x y z
N GLU A 1 24.97 -30.92 9.54
CA GLU A 1 23.98 -30.61 8.49
C GLU A 1 22.81 -29.79 9.01
N ASP A 2 22.23 -30.16 10.14
CA ASP A 2 21.08 -29.42 10.73
C ASP A 2 21.42 -27.98 11.11
N LYS A 3 22.68 -27.71 11.48
CA LYS A 3 23.16 -26.35 11.75
C LYS A 3 22.99 -25.40 10.55
N VAL A 4 23.27 -25.86 9.33
CA VAL A 4 23.19 -25.03 8.11
C VAL A 4 21.72 -24.79 7.73
N LEU A 5 20.86 -25.79 7.85
CA LEU A 5 19.41 -25.60 7.69
C LEU A 5 18.89 -24.57 8.70
N LYS A 6 19.28 -24.68 9.98
CA LYS A 6 18.89 -23.72 11.02
C LYS A 6 19.33 -22.29 10.69
N GLU A 7 20.50 -22.08 10.10
CA GLU A 7 20.95 -20.75 9.65
C GLU A 7 20.02 -20.15 8.58
N TYR A 8 19.56 -20.96 7.61
CA TYR A 8 18.55 -20.52 6.64
C TYR A 8 17.22 -20.19 7.31
N LEU A 9 16.75 -21.03 8.22
CA LEU A 9 15.49 -20.81 8.94
C LEU A 9 15.53 -19.54 9.79
N VAL A 10 16.63 -19.29 10.51
CA VAL A 10 16.83 -18.05 11.27
C VAL A 10 16.80 -16.83 10.36
N LYS A 11 17.40 -16.92 9.16
CA LYS A 11 17.36 -15.83 8.18
C LYS A 11 15.96 -15.59 7.64
N ILE A 12 15.21 -16.65 7.29
CA ILE A 12 13.81 -16.57 6.87
C ILE A 12 12.99 -15.88 7.96
N LYS A 13 13.12 -16.30 9.23
CA LYS A 13 12.43 -15.68 10.36
C LYS A 13 12.72 -14.18 10.47
N SER A 14 13.99 -13.79 10.40
CA SER A 14 14.39 -12.38 10.45
C SER A 14 13.75 -11.56 9.34
N HIS A 15 13.76 -12.09 8.11
CA HIS A 15 13.16 -11.42 6.97
C HIS A 15 11.63 -11.34 7.08
N THR A 16 10.97 -12.40 7.54
CA THR A 16 9.53 -12.40 7.78
C THR A 16 9.16 -11.36 8.83
N LEU A 17 9.95 -11.19 9.90
CA LEU A 17 9.73 -10.14 10.89
C LEU A 17 9.82 -8.73 10.30
N GLU A 18 10.82 -8.45 9.46
CA GLU A 18 10.92 -7.17 8.73
C GLU A 18 9.71 -6.92 7.83
N ASP A 19 9.21 -7.99 7.20
CA ASP A 19 8.05 -7.92 6.33
C ASP A 19 6.76 -7.63 7.12
N LEU A 20 6.58 -8.23 8.30
CA LEU A 20 5.46 -7.92 9.20
C LEU A 20 5.46 -6.45 9.63
N GLU A 21 6.63 -5.91 9.98
CA GLU A 21 6.76 -4.51 10.42
C GLU A 21 6.39 -3.53 9.29
N LYS A 22 6.73 -3.85 8.04
CA LYS A 22 6.31 -3.08 6.86
C LYS A 22 4.82 -3.23 6.57
N LEU A 23 4.26 -4.44 6.72
CA LEU A 23 2.83 -4.70 6.51
C LEU A 23 1.98 -3.89 7.48
N ASP A 24 2.37 -3.75 8.74
CA ASP A 24 1.66 -2.93 9.72
C ASP A 24 1.58 -1.46 9.29
N GLN A 25 2.71 -0.91 8.84
CA GLN A 25 2.79 0.48 8.37
C GLN A 25 1.92 0.71 7.13
N ILE A 26 2.03 -0.17 6.12
CA ILE A 26 1.27 -0.06 4.88
C ILE A 26 -0.23 -0.28 5.15
N SER A 27 -0.59 -1.23 6.01
CA SER A 27 -1.99 -1.49 6.37
C SER A 27 -2.64 -0.29 7.05
N ALA A 28 -1.95 0.30 8.03
CA ALA A 28 -2.44 1.50 8.71
C ALA A 28 -2.59 2.69 7.74
N GLY A 29 -1.60 2.90 6.87
CA GLY A 29 -1.65 3.92 5.83
C GLY A 29 -2.84 3.73 4.88
N ARG A 30 -3.01 2.53 4.33
CA ARG A 30 -4.12 2.23 3.41
C ARG A 30 -5.49 2.35 4.07
N ALA A 31 -5.63 1.88 5.32
CA ALA A 31 -6.89 2.02 6.06
C ALA A 31 -7.27 3.49 6.27
N LEU A 32 -6.29 4.35 6.62
CA LEU A 32 -6.53 5.78 6.76
C LEU A 32 -6.94 6.43 5.43
N ILE A 33 -6.27 6.08 4.34
CA ILE A 33 -6.61 6.61 3.01
C ILE A 33 -8.01 6.14 2.59
N ALA A 34 -8.35 4.88 2.83
CA ALA A 34 -9.68 4.33 2.56
C ALA A 34 -10.78 5.12 3.28
N GLU A 35 -10.58 5.41 4.57
CA GLU A 35 -11.53 6.21 5.36
C GLU A 35 -11.68 7.65 4.83
N ASN A 36 -10.58 8.29 4.43
CA ASN A 36 -10.65 9.62 3.79
C ASN A 36 -11.39 9.56 2.46
N CYS A 37 -11.17 8.51 1.65
CA CYS A 37 -11.86 8.30 0.39
C CYS A 37 -13.36 8.05 0.59
N LYS A 38 -13.75 7.27 1.61
CA LYS A 38 -15.16 7.05 1.98
C LYS A 38 -15.85 8.36 2.37
N LYS A 39 -15.17 9.22 3.16
CA LYS A 39 -15.67 10.55 3.51
C LYS A 39 -15.82 11.45 2.29
N ALA A 40 -14.82 11.50 1.41
CA ALA A 40 -14.87 12.28 0.17
C ALA A 40 -16.02 11.80 -0.75
N ARG A 41 -16.15 10.48 -0.91
CA ARG A 41 -17.24 9.86 -1.67
C ARG A 41 -18.60 10.24 -1.10
N LYS A 42 -18.77 10.26 0.22
CA LYS A 42 -20.02 10.71 0.85
C LYS A 42 -20.34 12.16 0.48
N HIS A 43 -19.37 13.08 0.58
CA HIS A 43 -19.58 14.47 0.19
C HIS A 43 -19.96 14.63 -1.28
N ILE A 44 -19.37 13.83 -2.19
CA ILE A 44 -19.73 13.80 -3.61
C ILE A 44 -21.19 13.38 -3.81
N LEU A 45 -21.63 12.32 -3.12
CA LEU A 45 -22.98 11.79 -3.24
C LEU A 45 -24.03 12.74 -2.64
N ASP A 46 -23.68 13.39 -1.53
CA ASP A 46 -24.55 14.34 -0.83
C ASP A 46 -24.52 15.75 -1.48
N LYS A 47 -23.67 15.98 -2.48
CA LYS A 47 -23.44 17.28 -3.14
C LYS A 47 -23.02 18.39 -2.16
N THR A 48 -22.13 18.03 -1.24
CA THR A 48 -21.63 18.91 -0.17
C THR A 48 -20.13 19.17 -0.27
N GLU A 49 -19.54 19.04 -1.46
CA GLU A 49 -18.09 19.14 -1.66
C GLU A 49 -17.51 20.49 -1.19
N GLY A 50 -18.25 21.58 -1.38
CA GLY A 50 -17.86 22.92 -0.95
C GLY A 50 -17.85 23.14 0.57
N GLN A 51 -18.42 22.22 1.37
CA GLN A 51 -18.45 22.35 2.83
C GLN A 51 -17.13 21.99 3.48
N ASN A 52 -16.35 21.10 2.86
CA ASN A 52 -15.07 20.66 3.41
C ASN A 52 -14.07 20.23 2.31
N PRO A 53 -13.42 21.20 1.64
CA PRO A 53 -12.41 20.91 0.61
C PRO A 53 -11.22 20.09 1.13
N PHE A 54 -10.90 20.19 2.42
CA PHE A 54 -9.78 19.48 3.04
C PHE A 54 -9.94 17.95 3.00
N VAL A 55 -11.18 17.44 3.01
CA VAL A 55 -11.43 16.00 2.86
C VAL A 55 -10.95 15.49 1.50
N PHE A 56 -11.08 16.30 0.46
CA PHE A 56 -10.60 15.98 -0.89
C PHE A 56 -9.07 16.08 -0.98
N MET A 57 -8.46 17.08 -0.34
CA MET A 57 -6.99 17.15 -0.23
C MET A 57 -6.44 15.89 0.46
N SER A 58 -7.04 15.49 1.58
CA SER A 58 -6.63 14.29 2.31
C SER A 58 -6.85 13.00 1.51
N ALA A 59 -7.92 12.91 0.73
CA ALA A 59 -8.21 11.76 -0.11
C ALA A 59 -7.28 11.68 -1.35
N SER A 60 -6.62 12.78 -1.73
CA SER A 60 -5.68 12.82 -2.86
C SER A 60 -4.46 11.91 -2.66
N VAL A 61 -4.17 11.50 -1.42
CA VAL A 61 -3.13 10.49 -1.13
C VAL A 61 -3.45 9.12 -1.76
N ALA A 62 -4.70 8.87 -2.18
CA ALA A 62 -5.06 7.68 -2.96
C ALA A 62 -4.33 7.59 -4.31
N PHE A 63 -3.77 8.70 -4.81
CA PHE A 63 -2.95 8.74 -6.01
C PHE A 63 -1.49 8.32 -5.77
N ALA A 64 -1.06 8.18 -4.52
CA ALA A 64 0.30 7.76 -4.23
C ALA A 64 0.49 6.26 -4.54
N ASP A 65 1.58 5.96 -5.24
CA ASP A 65 2.01 4.59 -5.50
C ASP A 65 2.58 3.95 -4.23
N PHE A 66 1.95 2.86 -3.80
CA PHE A 66 2.45 2.02 -2.71
C PHE A 66 2.71 0.60 -3.24
N TYR A 67 3.87 0.07 -2.83
CA TYR A 67 4.28 -1.30 -3.14
C TYR A 67 4.80 -1.98 -1.88
N PHE A 68 4.21 -3.12 -1.52
CA PHE A 68 4.79 -4.02 -0.55
C PHE A 68 5.82 -4.92 -1.25
N LYS A 69 7.09 -4.80 -0.83
CA LYS A 69 8.19 -5.64 -1.35
C LYS A 69 8.79 -6.48 -0.21
N PRO A 70 8.46 -7.79 -0.14
CA PRO A 70 8.95 -8.66 0.91
C PRO A 70 10.44 -8.98 0.74
N ASN A 71 11.10 -9.33 1.84
CA ASN A 71 12.51 -9.72 1.86
C ASN A 71 12.68 -11.23 1.57
N THR A 72 12.68 -11.61 0.29
CA THR A 72 12.74 -13.02 -0.12
C THR A 72 14.11 -13.67 0.03
N GLY A 73 15.16 -12.91 0.36
CA GLY A 73 16.55 -13.40 0.27
C GLY A 73 16.91 -14.58 1.19
N GLY A 74 16.15 -14.83 2.25
CA GLY A 74 16.30 -15.99 3.12
C GLY A 74 15.71 -17.25 2.48
N TYR A 75 14.47 -17.13 1.98
CA TYR A 75 13.76 -18.22 1.32
C TYR A 75 14.43 -18.59 -0.01
N ASP A 76 14.83 -17.60 -0.82
CA ASP A 76 15.52 -17.83 -2.08
C ASP A 76 16.86 -18.55 -1.87
N ALA A 77 17.58 -18.22 -0.79
CA ALA A 77 18.83 -18.88 -0.46
C ALA A 77 18.59 -20.35 -0.03
N LEU A 78 17.54 -20.63 0.74
CA LEU A 78 17.16 -21.99 1.11
C LEU A 78 16.75 -22.81 -0.12
N LYS A 79 15.88 -22.25 -0.97
CA LYS A 79 15.34 -22.89 -2.18
C LYS A 79 16.42 -23.30 -3.18
N ASN A 80 17.49 -22.50 -3.29
CA ASN A 80 18.63 -22.79 -4.15
C ASN A 80 19.72 -23.64 -3.46
N SER A 81 19.49 -24.10 -2.23
CA SER A 81 20.45 -24.93 -1.49
C SER A 81 20.12 -26.41 -1.57
N ALA A 82 21.11 -27.26 -1.26
CA ALA A 82 20.90 -28.70 -1.10
C ALA A 82 19.98 -29.07 0.08
N TYR A 83 19.65 -28.11 0.95
CA TYR A 83 18.85 -28.31 2.16
C TYR A 83 17.36 -28.09 1.95
N PHE A 84 16.93 -27.55 0.80
CA PHE A 84 15.49 -27.31 0.52
C PHE A 84 14.66 -28.58 0.68
N GLY A 85 15.17 -29.72 0.18
CA GLY A 85 14.47 -31.01 0.28
C GLY A 85 14.20 -31.49 1.71
N LYS A 86 14.89 -30.92 2.73
CA LYS A 86 14.69 -31.30 4.14
C LYS A 86 13.40 -30.74 4.73
N ILE A 87 12.81 -29.70 4.13
CA ILE A 87 11.53 -29.14 4.58
C ILE A 87 10.35 -29.62 3.73
N ASN A 88 10.56 -30.38 2.66
CA ASN A 88 9.47 -30.82 1.78
C ASN A 88 8.39 -31.61 2.54
N ASN A 89 7.13 -31.31 2.25
CA ASN A 89 5.95 -31.92 2.88
C ASN A 89 5.88 -31.72 4.41
N THR A 90 6.58 -30.72 4.95
CA THR A 90 6.44 -30.31 6.35
C THR A 90 5.38 -29.20 6.48
N PRO A 91 4.89 -28.91 7.71
CA PRO A 91 4.05 -27.75 7.95
C PRO A 91 4.74 -26.45 7.50
N LEU A 92 6.05 -26.31 7.73
CA LEU A 92 6.82 -25.15 7.30
C LEU A 92 6.78 -24.94 5.77
N ASP A 93 6.93 -26.00 4.98
CA ASP A 93 6.88 -25.91 3.51
C ASP A 93 5.51 -25.45 3.02
N SER A 94 4.43 -25.95 3.63
CA SER A 94 3.06 -25.50 3.35
C SER A 94 2.86 -24.02 3.71
N LEU A 95 3.37 -23.59 4.87
CA LEU A 95 3.28 -22.20 5.33
C LEU A 95 4.07 -21.24 4.43
N LEU A 96 5.31 -21.58 4.06
CA LEU A 96 6.14 -20.77 3.17
C LEU A 96 5.52 -20.68 1.76
N SER A 97 5.00 -21.79 1.25
CA SER A 97 4.29 -21.81 -0.03
C SER A 97 3.06 -20.89 -0.01
N ARG A 98 2.25 -20.93 1.06
CA ARG A 98 1.10 -20.04 1.23
C ARG A 98 1.52 -18.58 1.39
N TYR A 99 2.55 -18.30 2.19
CA TYR A 99 3.10 -16.95 2.38
C TYR A 99 3.47 -16.31 1.04
N HIS A 100 4.24 -17.03 0.22
CA HIS A 100 4.67 -16.53 -1.08
C HIS A 100 3.54 -16.46 -2.12
N SER A 101 2.50 -17.30 -2.02
CA SER A 101 1.29 -17.17 -2.84
C SER A 101 0.56 -15.86 -2.54
N ILE A 102 0.32 -15.55 -1.25
CA ILE A 102 -0.37 -14.32 -0.84
C ILE A 102 0.47 -13.08 -1.24
N VAL A 103 1.79 -13.14 -1.10
CA VAL A 103 2.71 -12.09 -1.61
C VAL A 103 2.46 -11.80 -3.09
N ALA A 104 2.36 -12.85 -3.92
CA ALA A 104 2.14 -12.68 -5.36
C ALA A 104 0.76 -12.07 -5.67
N GLU A 105 -0.27 -12.48 -4.94
CA GLU A 105 -1.62 -11.92 -5.04
C GLU A 105 -1.66 -10.43 -4.65
N ILE A 106 -1.01 -10.07 -3.54
CA ILE A 106 -0.84 -8.68 -3.12
C ILE A 106 -0.17 -7.87 -4.21
N ALA A 107 0.98 -8.32 -4.72
CA ALA A 107 1.73 -7.62 -5.75
C ALA A 107 0.88 -7.39 -7.02
N GLN A 108 0.08 -8.38 -7.42
CA GLN A 108 -0.83 -8.27 -8.56
C GLN A 108 -1.94 -7.23 -8.31
N ASN A 109 -2.53 -7.23 -7.11
CA ASN A 109 -3.60 -6.30 -6.76
C ASN A 109 -3.10 -4.86 -6.65
N GLU A 110 -1.93 -4.66 -6.02
CA GLU A 110 -1.28 -3.35 -5.93
C GLU A 110 -0.92 -2.82 -7.32
N ARG A 111 -0.34 -3.66 -8.16
CA ARG A 111 -0.03 -3.30 -9.55
C ARG A 111 -1.27 -2.89 -10.32
N SER A 112 -2.35 -3.68 -10.24
CA SER A 112 -3.62 -3.38 -10.91
C SER A 112 -4.19 -2.02 -10.49
N TYR A 113 -4.17 -1.73 -9.19
CA TYR A 113 -4.59 -0.42 -8.67
C TYR A 113 -3.69 0.71 -9.16
N ASN A 114 -2.37 0.58 -9.04
CA ASN A 114 -1.43 1.63 -9.42
C ASN A 114 -1.49 1.90 -10.94
N GLU A 115 -1.58 0.87 -11.78
CA GLU A 115 -1.76 1.03 -13.23
C GLU A 115 -3.06 1.78 -13.56
N TYR A 116 -4.16 1.51 -12.83
CA TYR A 116 -5.40 2.26 -12.97
C TYR A 116 -5.24 3.73 -12.57
N VAL A 117 -4.59 4.00 -11.44
CA VAL A 117 -4.32 5.36 -10.95
C VAL A 117 -3.48 6.14 -11.96
N VAL A 118 -2.36 5.57 -12.42
CA VAL A 118 -1.49 6.18 -13.45
C VAL A 118 -2.28 6.51 -14.71
N TYR A 119 -3.20 5.65 -15.13
CA TYR A 119 -4.08 5.95 -16.27
C TYR A 119 -5.00 7.15 -16.01
N GLN A 120 -5.56 7.30 -14.80
CA GLN A 120 -6.38 8.46 -14.44
C GLN A 120 -5.52 9.74 -14.33
N GLU A 121 -4.31 9.61 -13.81
CA GLU A 121 -3.32 10.68 -13.69
C GLU A 121 -2.93 11.27 -15.05
N VAL A 122 -2.61 10.45 -16.04
CA VAL A 122 -2.27 10.93 -17.39
C VAL A 122 -3.40 11.77 -17.98
N ASN A 123 -4.66 11.42 -17.69
CA ASN A 123 -5.81 12.21 -18.13
C ASN A 123 -5.91 13.57 -17.40
N LEU A 124 -5.51 13.64 -16.13
CA LEU A 124 -5.49 14.87 -15.34
C LEU A 124 -4.36 15.81 -15.78
N ASP A 125 -3.21 15.27 -16.16
CA ASP A 125 -2.01 16.04 -16.51
C ASP A 125 -2.17 16.84 -17.80
N THR A 126 -3.05 16.38 -18.67
CA THR A 126 -3.41 17.12 -19.89
C THR A 126 -4.29 18.35 -19.62
N LYS A 127 -4.85 18.47 -18.40
CA LYS A 127 -5.90 19.45 -18.07
C LYS A 127 -5.52 20.38 -16.93
N PHE A 128 -4.63 19.96 -16.03
CA PHE A 128 -4.28 20.70 -14.83
C PHE A 128 -2.77 20.89 -14.69
N ASP A 129 -2.37 22.07 -14.24
CA ASP A 129 -1.01 22.27 -13.74
C ASP A 129 -0.90 21.62 -12.35
N ARG A 130 -0.22 20.46 -12.29
CA ARG A 130 0.05 19.75 -11.03
C ARG A 130 0.72 20.64 -10.00
N SER A 131 1.51 21.62 -10.40
CA SER A 131 2.19 22.54 -9.47
C SER A 131 1.17 23.32 -8.66
N LEU A 132 0.06 23.75 -9.27
CA LEU A 132 -1.02 24.46 -8.57
C LEU A 132 -1.78 23.53 -7.61
N ILE A 133 -2.08 22.31 -8.05
CA ILE A 133 -2.81 21.31 -7.25
C ILE A 133 -1.98 20.87 -6.04
N LEU A 134 -0.70 20.57 -6.23
CA LEU A 134 0.21 20.12 -5.18
C LEU A 134 0.62 21.26 -4.25
N ALA A 135 0.69 22.50 -4.73
CA ALA A 135 0.97 23.66 -3.88
C ALA A 135 -0.10 23.81 -2.79
N SER A 136 -1.39 23.69 -3.12
CA SER A 136 -2.49 23.71 -2.16
C SER A 136 -2.42 22.59 -1.11
N ALA A 137 -1.87 21.44 -1.49
CA ALA A 137 -1.81 20.26 -0.63
C ALA A 137 -0.55 20.19 0.26
N PHE A 138 0.60 20.71 -0.22
CA PHE A 138 1.91 20.45 0.39
C PHE A 138 2.69 21.70 0.82
N MET A 139 2.25 22.90 0.45
CA MET A 139 2.91 24.14 0.89
C MET A 139 2.15 24.78 2.05
N SER A 140 2.90 25.41 2.96
CA SER A 140 2.27 26.20 4.02
C SER A 140 1.60 27.46 3.43
N PRO A 141 0.51 27.95 4.04
CA PRO A 141 -0.14 29.18 3.59
C PRO A 141 0.82 30.38 3.49
N ASP A 142 1.78 30.49 4.42
CA ASP A 142 2.78 31.56 4.38
C ASP A 142 3.74 31.42 3.19
N SER A 143 4.08 30.20 2.79
CA SER A 143 4.90 29.96 1.59
C SER A 143 4.16 30.27 0.30
N LEU A 144 2.84 30.04 0.27
CA LEU A 144 1.97 30.35 -0.88
C LEU A 144 1.79 31.86 -1.04
N ARG A 145 1.65 32.60 0.06
CA ARG A 145 1.52 34.08 0.06
C ARG A 145 2.71 34.82 -0.55
N LEU A 146 3.89 34.18 -0.59
CA LEU A 146 5.10 34.74 -1.20
C LEU A 146 5.16 34.51 -2.73
N ARG A 147 4.20 33.78 -3.31
CA ARG A 147 4.15 33.48 -4.75
C ARG A 147 3.34 34.53 -5.50
N ALA A 148 3.61 34.66 -6.80
CA ALA A 148 2.89 35.58 -7.67
C ALA A 148 1.42 35.16 -7.87
N THR A 149 1.15 33.86 -7.82
CA THR A 149 -0.19 33.27 -7.93
C THR A 149 -1.02 33.55 -6.68
N PRO A 150 -2.22 34.15 -6.80
CA PRO A 150 -3.12 34.38 -5.66
C PRO A 150 -3.67 33.07 -5.06
N GLN A 151 -3.98 33.07 -3.75
CA GLN A 151 -4.57 31.91 -3.07
C GLN A 151 -5.85 31.39 -3.76
N SER A 152 -6.69 32.28 -4.27
CA SER A 152 -7.94 31.93 -4.95
C SER A 152 -7.73 31.07 -6.21
N GLU A 153 -6.60 31.24 -6.90
CA GLU A 153 -6.28 30.46 -8.10
C GLU A 153 -5.90 29.02 -7.74
N TYR A 154 -5.13 28.83 -6.65
CA TYR A 154 -4.82 27.52 -6.09
C TYR A 154 -6.09 26.79 -5.61
N ASP A 155 -6.99 27.50 -4.94
CA ASP A 155 -8.25 26.96 -4.45
C ASP A 155 -9.17 26.57 -5.61
N GLN A 156 -9.31 27.43 -6.62
CA GLN A 156 -10.11 27.16 -7.81
C GLN A 156 -9.56 25.97 -8.60
N ALA A 157 -8.24 25.92 -8.84
CA ALA A 157 -7.61 24.81 -9.54
C ALA A 157 -7.87 23.48 -8.81
N PHE A 158 -7.77 23.48 -7.48
CA PHE A 158 -8.06 22.28 -6.68
C PHE A 158 -9.55 21.87 -6.74
N GLN A 159 -10.47 22.84 -6.77
CA GLN A 159 -11.90 22.58 -6.94
C GLN A 159 -12.23 21.95 -8.29
N GLU A 160 -11.68 22.50 -9.36
CA GLU A 160 -11.86 21.95 -10.71
C GLU A 160 -11.24 20.55 -10.82
N PHE A 161 -10.09 20.34 -10.18
CA PHE A 161 -9.41 19.04 -10.11
C PHE A 161 -10.27 17.95 -9.46
N TYR A 162 -10.77 18.15 -8.23
CA TYR A 162 -11.55 17.12 -7.55
C TYR A 162 -12.96 16.94 -8.15
N ALA A 163 -13.45 17.92 -8.92
CA ALA A 163 -14.70 17.81 -9.65
C ALA A 163 -14.60 16.87 -10.87
N THR A 164 -13.39 16.53 -11.31
CA THR A 164 -13.21 15.69 -12.50
C THR A 164 -13.64 14.23 -12.30
N PRO A 165 -14.11 13.56 -13.37
CA PRO A 165 -14.37 12.13 -13.33
C PRO A 165 -13.14 11.31 -12.93
N ALA A 166 -11.96 11.67 -13.45
CA ALA A 166 -10.71 10.96 -13.17
C ALA A 166 -10.40 10.94 -11.66
N TYR A 167 -10.50 12.09 -11.00
CA TYR A 167 -10.35 12.17 -9.54
C TYR A 167 -11.41 11.34 -8.81
N ARG A 168 -12.69 11.57 -9.11
CA ARG A 168 -13.80 10.91 -8.40
C ARG A 168 -13.78 9.39 -8.56
N ASN A 169 -13.31 8.90 -9.71
CA ASN A 169 -13.17 7.47 -9.98
C ASN A 169 -12.09 6.83 -9.11
N VAL A 170 -10.91 7.44 -8.97
CA VAL A 170 -9.85 6.96 -8.07
C VAL A 170 -10.34 6.92 -6.63
N ILE A 171 -10.96 8.01 -6.15
CA ILE A 171 -11.50 8.07 -4.78
C ILE A 171 -12.55 7.00 -4.54
N SER A 172 -13.45 6.79 -5.51
CA SER A 172 -14.52 5.79 -5.37
C SER A 172 -13.98 4.36 -5.34
N LEU A 173 -12.95 4.07 -6.14
CA LEU A 173 -12.30 2.77 -6.16
C LEU A 173 -11.51 2.54 -4.87
N ALA A 174 -10.67 3.50 -4.47
CA ALA A 174 -9.85 3.44 -3.26
C ALA A 174 -10.69 3.25 -1.98
N ALA A 175 -11.87 3.89 -1.91
CA ALA A 175 -12.80 3.76 -0.79
C ALA A 175 -13.25 2.31 -0.50
N TRP A 176 -13.11 1.39 -1.45
CA TRP A 176 -13.45 -0.03 -1.30
C TRP A 176 -12.24 -0.96 -1.47
N GLN A 177 -11.42 -0.74 -2.51
CA GLN A 177 -10.34 -1.65 -2.84
C GLN A 177 -9.25 -1.68 -1.76
N PHE A 178 -9.01 -0.55 -1.07
CA PHE A 178 -8.03 -0.52 0.02
C PHE A 178 -8.47 -1.33 1.24
N ASP A 179 -9.78 -1.42 1.54
CA ASP A 179 -10.26 -2.32 2.59
C ASP A 179 -9.92 -3.78 2.24
N THR A 180 -10.07 -4.14 0.97
CA THR A 180 -9.74 -5.50 0.48
C THR A 180 -8.24 -5.78 0.57
N MET A 181 -7.40 -4.81 0.17
CA MET A 181 -5.94 -4.93 0.30
C MET A 181 -5.52 -5.06 1.77
N VAL A 182 -6.13 -4.31 2.68
CA VAL A 182 -5.86 -4.39 4.13
C VAL A 182 -6.20 -5.78 4.67
N VAL A 183 -7.28 -6.41 4.19
CA VAL A 183 -7.59 -7.81 4.55
C VAL A 183 -6.48 -8.76 4.08
N GLN A 184 -5.96 -8.60 2.86
CA GLN A 184 -4.86 -9.43 2.36
C GLN A 184 -3.56 -9.24 3.14
N TYR A 185 -3.25 -8.00 3.54
CA TYR A 185 -2.09 -7.74 4.40
C TYR A 185 -2.23 -8.44 5.74
N LYS A 186 -3.43 -8.39 6.34
CA LYS A 186 -3.70 -9.11 7.59
C LYS A 186 -3.53 -10.61 7.43
N GLU A 187 -4.03 -11.20 6.34
CA GLU A 187 -3.84 -12.63 6.07
C GLU A 187 -2.35 -12.98 5.92
N LEU A 188 -1.59 -12.16 5.19
CA LEU A 188 -0.14 -12.34 5.07
C LEU A 188 0.55 -12.25 6.43
N SER A 189 0.13 -11.32 7.29
CA SER A 189 0.67 -11.18 8.64
C SER A 189 0.41 -12.43 9.50
N GLU A 190 -0.82 -12.94 9.50
CA GLU A 190 -1.19 -14.16 10.24
C GLU A 190 -0.38 -15.39 9.77
N ILE A 191 -0.14 -15.51 8.46
CA ILE A 191 0.72 -16.57 7.92
C ILE A 191 2.19 -16.34 8.26
N GLY A 192 2.68 -15.09 8.21
CA GLY A 192 4.05 -14.75 8.62
C GLY A 192 4.33 -15.10 10.08
N GLU A 193 3.41 -14.80 10.98
CA GLU A 193 3.49 -15.21 12.39
C GLU A 193 3.53 -16.73 12.56
N SER A 194 2.77 -17.46 11.74
CA SER A 194 2.75 -18.92 11.74
C SER A 194 4.09 -19.50 11.25
N VAL A 195 4.68 -18.92 10.21
CA VAL A 195 6.04 -19.27 9.72
C VAL A 195 7.07 -19.07 10.83
N ILE A 196 7.04 -17.92 11.51
CA ILE A 196 7.97 -17.59 12.59
C ILE A 196 7.87 -18.62 13.74
N ARG A 197 6.64 -19.00 14.11
CA ARG A 197 6.37 -19.98 15.16
C ARG A 197 6.94 -21.35 14.82
N GLU A 198 6.63 -21.85 13.63
CA GLU A 198 7.14 -23.13 13.13
C GLU A 198 8.68 -23.15 13.08
N ILE A 199 9.31 -22.06 12.62
CA ILE A 199 10.77 -21.93 12.64
C ILE A 199 11.32 -21.97 14.06
N ASN A 200 10.67 -21.31 15.02
CA ASN A 200 11.13 -21.33 16.41
C ASN A 200 11.07 -22.75 16.99
N GLU A 201 10.04 -23.54 16.67
CA GLU A 201 9.93 -24.94 17.09
C GLU A 201 11.08 -25.77 16.51
N LEU A 202 11.32 -25.69 15.20
CA LEU A 202 12.39 -26.42 14.49
C LEU A 202 13.83 -26.00 14.88
N THR A 203 13.99 -24.81 15.46
CA THR A 203 15.31 -24.27 15.84
C THR A 203 15.61 -24.38 17.33
N SER A 204 14.59 -24.64 18.16
CA SER A 204 14.73 -24.81 19.62
C SER A 204 15.06 -26.24 20.04
N GLU A 205 14.76 -27.24 19.20
CA GLU A 205 15.29 -28.61 19.28
C GLU A 205 16.76 -28.67 18.89
#